data_AF-A0A9J6GHY1-F1
#
_entry.id   AF-A0A9J6GHY1-F1
#
_cell.length_a   1.000
_cell.length_b   1.000
_cell.length_c   1.000
_cell.angle_alpha   90.00
_cell.angle_beta   90.00
_cell.angle_gamma   90.00
#
_symmetry.space_group_name_H-M   'P 1'
#
loop_
_entity.id
_entity.type
_entity.pdbx_description
1 polymer ?
#
loop_
_entity_poly.entity_id
_entity_poly.type
_entity_poly.pdbx_seq_one_letter_code
_entity_poly.pdbx_strand_id
1 'polypeptide(L)'
;MLTSAPGQRQARHLGGKPPVVLRFTGIVYQQCIPVGYFFTRCLKNDKLFRVTIEVLNGVEDVGVLVTRVLTADHQTNTALLMRLSGGGLLVDSVPHHLKKGDSLFLTFSPIIF
;
A
#
# COMPACT_ATOMS: atom_id res chain seq x y z
N MET A 1 3.74 -5.85 4.36
CA MET A 1 2.71 -4.99 4.99
C MET A 1 2.94 -3.55 4.52
N LEU A 2 2.13 -3.05 3.58
CA LEU A 2 2.16 -1.64 3.17
C LEU A 2 1.55 -0.78 4.28
N THR A 3 2.17 0.31 4.73
CA THR A 3 1.52 1.22 5.69
C THR A 3 1.78 2.67 5.30
N SER A 4 0.75 3.51 5.38
CA SER A 4 0.92 4.96 5.37
C SER A 4 1.32 5.40 6.78
N ALA A 5 2.53 5.90 6.97
CA ALA A 5 2.94 6.50 8.26
C ALA A 5 3.44 7.95 8.10
N PRO A 6 3.35 8.76 9.16
CA PRO A 6 3.36 10.21 9.06
C PRO A 6 4.79 10.76 8.91
N GLY A 7 5.14 11.18 7.69
CA GLY A 7 6.36 11.95 7.42
C GLY A 7 6.12 13.44 7.66
N GLN A 8 6.11 13.88 8.92
CA GLN A 8 5.64 15.23 9.29
C GLN A 8 6.69 16.35 9.28
N ARG A 9 7.96 16.14 8.91
CA ARG A 9 9.00 17.18 9.10
C ARG A 9 9.71 17.76 7.88
N GLN A 10 9.48 17.27 6.66
CA GLN A 10 10.11 17.85 5.44
C GLN A 10 9.15 18.45 4.40
N ALA A 11 7.83 18.44 4.65
CA ALA A 11 6.83 18.93 3.69
C ALA A 11 6.50 20.43 3.79
N ARG A 12 7.34 21.25 4.46
CA ARG A 12 7.01 22.68 4.69
C ARG A 12 7.20 23.60 3.48
N HIS A 13 7.82 23.14 2.39
CA HIS A 13 8.15 24.00 1.24
C HIS A 13 7.16 23.96 0.05
N LEU A 14 6.11 23.12 0.07
CA LEU A 14 5.26 22.88 -1.11
C LEU A 14 3.73 23.05 -0.90
N GLY A 15 3.30 23.80 0.10
CA GLY A 15 1.87 24.14 0.24
C GLY A 15 0.98 22.93 0.59
N GLY A 16 1.18 22.39 1.79
CA GLY A 16 0.04 22.13 2.69
C GLY A 16 -0.59 20.74 2.78
N LYS A 17 -0.10 19.67 2.14
CA LYS A 17 -0.56 18.29 2.42
C LYS A 17 0.58 17.28 2.49
N PRO A 18 0.52 16.31 3.42
CA PRO A 18 1.55 15.28 3.55
C PRO A 18 1.61 14.40 2.29
N PRO A 19 2.81 13.91 1.94
CA PRO A 19 3.02 13.01 0.80
C PRO A 19 2.30 11.67 1.01
N VAL A 20 1.96 10.99 -0.09
CA VAL A 20 1.58 9.58 -0.03
C VAL A 20 2.87 8.75 0.02
N VAL A 21 2.98 7.91 1.05
CA VAL A 21 4.14 7.04 1.27
C VAL A 21 3.68 5.59 1.28
N LEU A 22 4.30 4.78 0.42
CA LEU A 22 4.19 3.33 0.44
C LEU A 22 5.42 2.75 1.14
N ARG A 23 5.20 1.88 2.12
CA ARG A 23 6.25 1.33 2.97
C ARG A 23 6.23 -0.17 2.94
N PHE A 24 7.35 -0.81 2.64
CA PHE A 24 7.49 -2.24 2.87
C PHE A 24 7.89 -2.47 4.33
N THR A 25 7.11 -3.26 5.06
CA THR A 25 7.50 -3.78 6.38
C THR A 25 7.76 -5.28 6.29
N GLY A 26 8.97 -5.69 6.64
CA GLY A 26 9.38 -7.08 6.75
C GLY A 26 8.78 -7.75 7.99
N ILE A 27 8.28 -8.98 7.84
CA ILE A 27 7.62 -9.72 8.91
C ILE A 27 8.64 -10.27 9.92
N VAL A 28 9.79 -10.75 9.43
CA VAL A 28 10.82 -11.40 10.26
C VAL A 28 11.81 -10.40 10.85
N TYR A 29 12.24 -9.40 10.07
CA TYR A 29 13.35 -8.52 10.44
C TYR A 29 12.92 -7.16 11.03
N GLN A 30 11.62 -6.93 11.24
CA GLN A 30 11.03 -5.66 11.72
C GLN A 30 11.54 -4.38 11.00
N GLN A 31 12.10 -4.51 9.79
CA GLN A 31 12.56 -3.38 9.00
C GLN A 31 11.38 -2.75 8.26
N CYS A 32 11.30 -1.41 8.30
CA CYS A 32 10.33 -0.63 7.55
C CYS A 32 11.07 0.25 6.53
N ILE A 33 10.92 -0.06 5.26
CA ILE A 33 11.62 0.61 4.15
C ILE A 33 10.58 1.38 3.33
N PRO A 34 10.74 2.70 3.12
CA PRO A 34 9.91 3.42 2.17
C PRO A 34 10.24 2.94 0.75
N VAL A 35 9.23 2.43 0.04
CA VAL A 35 9.37 1.88 -1.32
C VAL A 35 8.67 2.73 -2.38
N GLY A 36 7.92 3.76 -1.96
CA GLY A 36 7.32 4.73 -2.86
C GLY A 36 7.03 6.03 -2.14
N TYR A 37 7.34 7.14 -2.81
CA TYR A 37 7.14 8.49 -2.28
C TYR A 37 6.55 9.39 -3.37
N PHE A 38 5.33 9.89 -3.14
CA PHE A 38 4.58 10.62 -4.16
C PHE A 38 4.11 11.99 -3.63
N PHE A 39 4.71 13.05 -4.18
CA PHE A 39 4.27 14.44 -3.96
C PHE A 39 3.14 14.79 -4.94
N THR A 40 1.93 14.32 -4.65
CA THR A 40 0.77 14.62 -5.49
C THR A 40 -0.44 14.98 -4.66
N ARG A 41 -1.22 15.96 -5.14
CA ARG A 41 -2.47 16.38 -4.50
C ARG A 41 -3.59 15.34 -4.65
N CYS A 42 -3.43 14.34 -5.54
CA CYS A 42 -4.51 13.46 -5.98
C CYS A 42 -4.07 12.02 -6.36
N LEU A 43 -3.28 11.32 -5.53
CA LEU A 43 -3.13 9.86 -5.72
C LEU A 43 -4.43 9.18 -5.27
N LYS A 44 -5.35 8.96 -6.21
CA LYS A 44 -6.67 8.36 -5.97
C LYS A 44 -6.99 7.37 -7.08
N ASN A 45 -7.90 6.44 -6.80
CA ASN A 45 -8.50 5.52 -7.77
C ASN A 45 -7.42 4.83 -8.63
N ASP A 46 -7.54 4.90 -9.95
CA ASP A 46 -6.65 4.28 -10.94
C ASP A 46 -5.18 4.60 -10.74
N LYS A 47 -4.84 5.84 -10.37
CA LYS A 47 -3.44 6.24 -10.15
C LYS A 47 -2.86 5.53 -8.93
N LEU A 48 -3.62 5.51 -7.83
CA LEU A 48 -3.21 4.80 -6.62
C LEU A 48 -3.09 3.30 -6.89
N PHE A 49 -4.06 2.72 -7.59
CA PHE A 49 -4.03 1.30 -7.96
C PHE A 49 -2.79 0.93 -8.81
N ARG A 50 -2.53 1.68 -9.89
CA ARG A 50 -1.36 1.43 -10.76
C ARG A 50 -0.06 1.51 -9.98
N VAL A 51 0.11 2.57 -9.19
CA VAL A 51 1.30 2.76 -8.34
C VAL A 51 1.43 1.64 -7.32
N THR A 52 0.34 1.18 -6.71
CA THR A 52 0.37 0.03 -5.79
C THR A 52 0.85 -1.23 -6.51
N ILE A 53 0.33 -1.54 -7.70
CA ILE A 53 0.78 -2.71 -8.48
C ILE A 53 2.25 -2.58 -8.89
N GLU A 54 2.68 -1.41 -9.36
CA GLU A 54 4.08 -1.15 -9.72
C GLU A 54 5.02 -1.36 -8.52
N VAL A 55 4.64 -0.89 -7.33
CA VAL A 55 5.41 -1.10 -6.10
C VAL A 55 5.42 -2.57 -5.68
N LEU A 56 4.29 -3.27 -5.77
CA LEU A 56 4.25 -4.71 -5.49
C LEU A 56 5.23 -5.46 -6.40
N ASN A 57 5.15 -5.24 -7.71
CA ASN A 57 6.04 -5.86 -8.69
C ASN A 57 7.51 -5.52 -8.39
N GLY A 58 7.83 -4.23 -8.17
CA GLY A 58 9.22 -3.82 -7.91
C GLY A 58 9.81 -4.40 -6.62
N VAL A 59 8.98 -4.62 -5.58
CA VAL A 59 9.41 -5.30 -4.35
C VAL A 59 9.62 -6.80 -4.60
N GLU A 60 8.76 -7.43 -5.40
CA GLU A 60 8.90 -8.86 -5.69
C GLU A 60 10.06 -9.17 -6.64
N ASP A 61 10.34 -8.28 -7.59
CA ASP A 61 11.46 -8.40 -8.53
C ASP A 61 12.82 -8.47 -7.83
N VAL A 62 12.94 -7.88 -6.63
CA VAL A 62 14.15 -7.96 -5.79
C VAL A 62 14.17 -9.18 -4.86
N GLY A 63 13.24 -10.13 -5.05
CA GLY A 63 13.20 -11.41 -4.34
C GLY A 63 12.39 -11.41 -3.05
N VAL A 64 11.56 -10.39 -2.81
CA VAL A 64 10.76 -10.26 -1.58
C VAL A 64 9.29 -10.58 -1.84
N LEU A 65 8.77 -11.62 -1.18
CA LEU A 65 7.34 -11.98 -1.29
C LEU A 65 6.45 -11.01 -0.49
N VAL A 66 5.48 -10.39 -1.15
CA VAL A 66 4.51 -9.51 -0.50
C VAL A 66 3.24 -10.28 -0.15
N THR A 67 3.08 -10.64 1.12
CA THR A 67 1.91 -11.43 1.55
C THR A 67 0.69 -10.58 1.94
N ARG A 68 0.87 -9.28 2.21
CA ARG A 68 -0.22 -8.43 2.72
C ARG A 68 -0.12 -6.96 2.28
N VAL A 69 -1.22 -6.44 1.75
CA VAL A 69 -1.50 -5.01 1.60
C VAL A 69 -2.25 -4.54 2.83
N LEU A 70 -1.68 -3.55 3.52
CA LEU A 70 -2.32 -2.93 4.67
C LEU A 70 -2.57 -1.44 4.35
N THR A 71 -3.71 -0.90 4.78
CA THR A 71 -4.04 0.50 4.54
C THR A 71 -4.78 1.10 5.73
N ALA A 72 -4.80 2.42 5.86
CA ALA A 72 -5.71 3.06 6.83
C ALA A 72 -7.16 2.92 6.36
N ASP A 73 -8.11 2.82 7.29
CA ASP A 73 -9.54 2.83 6.98
C ASP A 73 -9.98 4.24 6.56
N HIS A 74 -9.88 4.51 5.26
CA HIS A 74 -10.22 5.77 4.63
C HIS A 74 -10.76 5.48 3.24
N GLN A 75 -11.79 6.22 2.80
CA GLN A 75 -12.54 5.95 1.56
C GLN A 75 -11.66 5.66 0.33
N THR A 76 -10.57 6.41 0.14
CA THR A 76 -9.63 6.18 -0.99
C THR A 76 -8.91 4.83 -0.92
N ASN A 77 -8.55 4.39 0.29
CA ASN A 77 -7.90 3.11 0.52
C ASN A 77 -8.90 1.96 0.45
N THR A 78 -10.13 2.16 0.94
CA THR A 78 -11.22 1.20 0.77
C THR A 78 -11.47 0.94 -0.71
N ALA A 79 -11.52 1.98 -1.54
CA ALA A 79 -11.65 1.85 -3.00
C ALA A 79 -10.46 1.11 -3.64
N LEU A 80 -9.23 1.32 -3.14
CA LEU A 80 -8.05 0.55 -3.56
C LEU A 80 -8.22 -0.94 -3.23
N LEU A 81 -8.58 -1.27 -1.98
CA LEU A 81 -8.73 -2.67 -1.56
C LEU A 81 -9.89 -3.36 -2.30
N MET A 82 -11.04 -2.70 -2.46
CA MET A 82 -12.15 -3.23 -3.28
C MET A 82 -11.72 -3.51 -4.72
N ARG A 83 -10.88 -2.65 -5.31
CA ARG A 83 -10.37 -2.87 -6.67
C ARG A 83 -9.39 -4.04 -6.73
N LEU A 84 -8.53 -4.19 -5.73
CA LEU A 84 -7.67 -5.38 -5.60
C LEU A 84 -8.50 -6.67 -5.44
N SER A 85 -9.68 -6.58 -4.81
CA SER A 85 -10.68 -7.65 -4.71
C SER A 85 -11.47 -7.94 -5.99
N GLY A 86 -11.20 -7.26 -7.11
CA GLY A 86 -11.93 -7.46 -8.37
C GLY A 86 -13.17 -6.57 -8.54
N GLY A 87 -13.36 -5.56 -7.69
CA GLY A 87 -14.30 -4.46 -7.93
C GLY A 87 -15.76 -4.67 -7.49
N GLY A 88 -16.09 -5.83 -6.91
CA GLY A 88 -17.45 -6.13 -6.42
C GLY A 88 -17.60 -6.00 -4.90
N LEU A 89 -16.98 -6.92 -4.16
CA LEU A 89 -17.02 -6.98 -2.70
C LEU A 89 -15.59 -6.95 -2.16
N LEU A 90 -15.37 -6.23 -1.06
CA LEU A 90 -14.11 -6.30 -0.33
C LEU A 90 -13.98 -7.69 0.30
N VAL A 91 -12.97 -8.45 -0.13
CA VAL A 91 -12.58 -9.73 0.46
C VAL A 91 -11.29 -9.57 1.27
N ASP A 92 -11.11 -10.44 2.25
CA ASP A 92 -9.94 -10.46 3.15
C ASP A 92 -8.67 -10.98 2.46
N SER A 93 -8.83 -11.77 1.40
CA SER A 93 -7.74 -12.36 0.63
C SER A 93 -8.10 -12.50 -0.85
N VAL A 94 -7.09 -12.31 -1.69
CA VAL A 94 -7.19 -12.51 -3.15
C VAL A 94 -6.06 -13.40 -3.64
N PRO A 95 -6.20 -14.09 -4.78
CA PRO A 95 -5.08 -14.81 -5.37
C PRO A 95 -3.89 -13.86 -5.61
N HIS A 96 -2.68 -14.31 -5.25
CA HIS A 96 -1.48 -13.51 -5.44
C HIS A 96 -1.17 -13.35 -6.94
N HIS A 97 -1.07 -12.10 -7.40
CA HIS A 97 -0.98 -11.78 -8.83
C HIS A 97 0.30 -12.29 -9.53
N LEU A 98 1.37 -12.53 -8.77
CA LEU A 98 2.68 -12.96 -9.28
C LEU A 98 3.06 -14.39 -8.86
N LYS A 99 2.36 -14.95 -7.87
CA LYS A 99 2.74 -16.21 -7.22
C LYS A 99 1.55 -17.16 -7.21
N LYS A 100 1.52 -18.07 -8.18
CA LYS A 100 0.40 -19.00 -8.34
C LYS A 100 0.28 -19.89 -7.11
N GLY A 101 -0.90 -19.89 -6.50
CA GLY A 101 -1.21 -20.71 -5.31
C GLY A 101 -1.04 -19.98 -3.98
N ASP A 102 -0.41 -18.81 -3.98
CA ASP A 102 -0.31 -17.97 -2.79
C ASP A 102 -1.49 -16.99 -2.70
N SER A 103 -1.77 -16.51 -1.49
CA SER A 103 -2.79 -15.49 -1.22
C SER A 103 -2.14 -14.16 -0.88
N LEU A 104 -2.72 -13.07 -1.39
CA LEU A 104 -2.45 -11.70 -0.97
C LEU A 104 -3.55 -11.25 -0.01
N PHE A 105 -3.19 -10.98 1.24
CA PHE A 105 -4.15 -10.52 2.25
C PHE A 105 -4.39 -9.01 2.14
N LEU A 106 -5.65 -8.60 2.22
CA LEU A 106 -6.09 -7.21 2.18
C LEU A 106 -6.61 -6.84 3.57
N THR A 107 -6.01 -5.85 4.20
CA THR A 107 -6.31 -5.57 5.62
C THR A 107 -6.31 -4.08 5.91
N PHE A 108 -7.23 -3.63 6.76
CA PHE A 108 -7.15 -2.30 7.35
C PHE A 108 -6.23 -2.33 8.58
N SER A 109 -5.42 -1.29 8.75
CA SER A 109 -4.63 -1.12 9.96
C SER A 109 -5.57 -1.05 11.15
N PRO A 110 -5.39 -1.89 12.20
CA PRO A 110 -6.22 -1.86 13.39
C PRO A 110 -6.08 -0.55 14.22
N ILE A 111 -5.17 0.36 13.82
CA ILE A 111 -4.74 1.56 14.54
C ILE A 111 -4.18 1.21 15.92
N ILE A 112 -2.87 1.36 16.09
CA ILE A 112 -2.32 1.74 17.40
C ILE A 112 -1.71 3.12 17.17
N PHE A 113 -2.26 4.12 17.84
CA PHE A 113 -1.71 5.48 17.90
C PHE A 113 -0.33 5.47 18.54
#